data_AF-A0A858WYX5-F1
#
_entry.id   AF-A0A858WYX5-F1
#
_cell.length_a   1.000
_cell.length_b   1.000
_cell.length_c   1.000
_cell.angle_alpha   90.00
_cell.angle_beta   90.00
_cell.angle_gamma   90.00
#
_symmetry.space_group_name_H-M   'P 1'
#
loop_
_entity.id
_entity.type
_entity.pdbx_description
1 polymer ?
#
loop_
_entity_poly.entity_id
_entity_poly.type
_entity_poly.pdbx_seq_one_letter_code
_entity_poly.pdbx_strand_id
1 'polypeptide(L)'
;MQAIRQEVDRVLSELGAAVGTPLRLNAEGLIALEFADDITCTIEVPDGANRIFMHALVDRVPREGREAMLTRMLKRNLFEIAVPGAWLALDSDGEHILLCCSAPTQPADLDSLPDTLLALVTEAGELRRLLLKHDDSGADTGQDRPAFDASTLFFRG
;
A
#
# COMPACT_ATOMS: atom_id res chain seq x y z
N MET A 1 16.86 12.52 13.08
CA MET A 1 15.71 11.61 13.30
C MET A 1 14.39 12.36 13.14
N GLN A 2 14.14 13.43 13.90
CA GLN A 2 13.07 14.41 13.57
C GLN A 2 13.23 15.00 12.15
N ALA A 3 14.48 15.12 11.67
CA ALA A 3 14.80 15.58 10.32
C ALA A 3 14.20 14.72 9.19
N ILE A 4 14.07 13.38 9.34
CA ILE A 4 13.53 12.54 8.26
C ILE A 4 12.03 12.73 8.15
N ARG A 5 11.30 12.70 9.27
CA ARG A 5 9.84 12.99 9.25
C ARG A 5 9.56 14.41 8.73
N GLN A 6 10.41 15.39 9.05
CA GLN A 6 10.32 16.74 8.49
C GLN A 6 10.53 16.76 6.98
N GLU A 7 11.47 15.98 6.47
CA GLU A 7 11.73 15.91 5.03
C GLU A 7 10.61 15.18 4.28
N VAL A 8 10.06 14.10 4.87
CA VAL A 8 8.86 13.44 4.33
C VAL A 8 7.67 14.40 4.37
N ASP A 9 7.46 15.13 5.46
CA ASP A 9 6.42 16.18 5.55
C ASP A 9 6.62 17.28 4.50
N ARG A 10 7.86 17.64 4.14
CA ARG A 10 8.14 18.59 3.05
C ARG A 10 7.65 18.04 1.71
N VAL A 11 8.05 16.81 1.37
CA VAL A 11 7.64 16.15 0.11
C VAL A 11 6.12 15.95 0.07
N LEU A 12 5.51 15.54 1.18
CA LEU A 12 4.05 15.42 1.31
C LEU A 12 3.35 16.77 1.14
N SER A 13 3.92 17.85 1.69
CA SER A 13 3.36 19.20 1.53
C SER A 13 3.40 19.67 0.08
N GLU A 14 4.46 19.35 -0.66
CA GLU A 14 4.58 19.65 -2.09
C GLU A 14 3.56 18.85 -2.93
N LEU A 15 3.44 17.54 -2.65
CA LEU A 15 2.42 16.70 -3.26
C LEU A 15 1.00 17.22 -2.95
N GLY A 16 0.76 17.58 -1.68
CA GLY A 16 -0.50 18.10 -1.19
C GLY A 16 -0.90 19.41 -1.85
N ALA A 17 0.06 20.31 -2.07
CA ALA A 17 -0.16 21.55 -2.81
C ALA A 17 -0.57 21.29 -4.27
N ALA A 18 -0.02 20.26 -4.91
CA ALA A 18 -0.36 19.89 -6.28
C ALA A 18 -1.79 19.31 -6.41
N VAL A 19 -2.27 18.59 -5.38
CA VAL A 19 -3.61 17.97 -5.36
C VAL A 19 -4.67 18.75 -4.58
N GLY A 20 -4.31 19.90 -4.01
CA GLY A 20 -5.22 20.78 -3.26
C GLY A 20 -5.63 20.25 -1.89
N THR A 21 -4.87 19.31 -1.31
CA THR A 21 -5.17 18.70 -0.01
C THR A 21 -3.92 18.74 0.88
N PRO A 22 -3.98 19.24 2.13
CA PRO A 22 -2.82 19.22 3.02
C PRO A 22 -2.48 17.78 3.41
N LEU A 23 -1.29 17.31 3.05
CA LEU A 23 -0.79 15.98 3.39
C LEU A 23 0.33 16.10 4.42
N ARG A 24 0.23 15.33 5.50
CA ARG A 24 1.22 15.32 6.57
C ARG A 24 1.19 14.01 7.36
N LEU A 25 2.33 13.57 7.86
CA LEU A 25 2.41 12.49 8.83
C LEU A 25 1.71 12.88 10.15
N ASN A 26 1.08 11.91 10.80
CA ASN A 26 0.57 12.04 12.16
C ASN A 26 1.71 11.96 13.20
N ALA A 27 1.35 11.98 14.49
CA ALA A 27 2.34 11.94 15.58
C ALA A 27 3.16 10.64 15.59
N GLU A 28 2.58 9.56 15.10
CA GLU A 28 3.15 8.23 15.00
C GLU A 28 4.03 8.07 13.74
N GLY A 29 4.07 9.06 12.85
CA GLY A 29 4.85 9.00 11.61
C GLY A 29 4.15 8.26 10.47
N LEU A 30 2.81 8.27 10.47
CA LEU A 30 1.96 7.59 9.50
C LEU A 30 1.09 8.59 8.71
N ILE A 31 0.82 8.28 7.45
CA ILE A 31 -0.27 8.89 6.67
C ILE A 31 -0.90 7.83 5.79
N ALA A 32 -2.23 7.82 5.72
CA ALA A 32 -2.97 7.04 4.73
C ALA A 32 -3.49 7.97 3.64
N LEU A 33 -3.33 7.56 2.40
CA LEU A 33 -3.72 8.29 1.20
C LEU A 33 -4.72 7.45 0.43
N GLU A 34 -5.87 8.04 0.14
CA GLU A 34 -6.90 7.42 -0.70
C GLU A 34 -6.73 7.90 -2.14
N PHE A 35 -6.67 6.94 -3.06
CA PHE A 35 -6.58 7.18 -4.49
C PHE A 35 -7.90 6.77 -5.17
N ALA A 36 -8.04 7.12 -6.45
CA ALA A 36 -9.14 6.61 -7.26
C ALA A 36 -9.21 5.07 -7.22
N ASP A 37 -10.39 4.52 -7.51
CA ASP A 37 -10.67 3.07 -7.51
C ASP A 37 -10.52 2.38 -6.12
N ASP A 38 -10.72 3.12 -5.03
CA ASP A 38 -10.68 2.62 -3.65
C ASP A 38 -9.34 1.92 -3.32
N ILE A 39 -8.23 2.49 -3.80
CA ILE A 39 -6.88 2.06 -3.43
C ILE A 39 -6.39 2.97 -2.30
N THR A 40 -6.15 2.38 -1.14
CA THR A 40 -5.51 3.07 -0.02
C THR A 40 -4.03 2.71 0.01
N CYS A 41 -3.17 3.73 0.06
CA CYS A 41 -1.74 3.57 0.30
C CYS A 41 -1.33 4.26 1.59
N THR A 42 -0.63 3.54 2.45
CA THR A 42 -0.09 4.06 3.69
C THR A 42 1.40 4.30 3.53
N ILE A 43 1.88 5.39 4.12
CA ILE A 43 3.30 5.70 4.27
C ILE A 43 3.61 5.69 5.76
N GLU A 44 4.66 4.97 6.15
CA GLU A 44 5.12 4.82 7.53
C GLU A 44 6.60 5.18 7.65
N VAL A 45 6.89 6.03 8.63
CA VAL A 45 8.24 6.47 8.99
C VAL A 45 8.48 6.18 10.47
N PRO A 46 8.85 4.93 10.83
CA PRO A 46 9.02 4.53 12.22
C PRO A 46 10.14 5.34 12.89
N ASP A 47 9.99 5.61 14.18
CA ASP A 47 11.00 6.36 14.92
C ASP A 47 12.32 5.60 14.97
N GLY A 48 13.41 6.29 14.63
CA GLY A 48 14.75 5.71 14.59
C GLY A 48 15.04 4.79 13.40
N ALA A 49 14.07 4.55 12.51
CA ALA A 49 14.30 3.79 11.28
C ALA A 49 15.10 4.61 10.25
N ASN A 50 15.92 3.92 9.47
CA ASN A 50 16.62 4.45 8.30
C ASN A 50 15.88 4.13 6.98
N ARG A 51 14.59 3.78 7.08
CA ARG A 51 13.75 3.39 5.95
C ARG A 51 12.34 3.96 6.11
N ILE A 52 11.71 4.17 4.96
CA ILE A 52 10.30 4.50 4.82
C ILE A 52 9.63 3.26 4.27
N PHE A 53 8.46 2.93 4.83
CA PHE A 53 7.63 1.85 4.33
C PHE A 53 6.43 2.45 3.64
N MET A 54 6.09 1.91 2.48
CA MET A 54 4.87 2.24 1.77
C MET A 54 4.14 0.94 1.49
N HIS A 55 2.83 0.92 1.69
CA HIS A 55 2.05 -0.26 1.36
C HIS A 55 0.67 0.13 0.86
N ALA A 56 0.27 -0.49 -0.25
CA ALA A 56 -1.04 -0.31 -0.84
C ALA A 56 -1.90 -1.56 -0.61
N LEU A 57 -3.17 -1.35 -0.23
CA LEU A 57 -4.15 -2.42 -0.11
C LEU A 57 -4.53 -2.95 -1.49
N VAL A 58 -4.13 -4.20 -1.78
CA VAL A 58 -4.50 -4.87 -3.03
C VAL A 58 -5.90 -5.44 -2.93
N ASP A 59 -6.15 -6.33 -1.96
CA ASP A 59 -7.48 -6.95 -1.78
C ASP A 59 -7.60 -7.64 -0.41
N ARG A 60 -8.79 -8.15 -0.09
CA ARG A 60 -8.99 -9.12 0.98
C ARG A 60 -8.62 -10.53 0.52
N VAL A 61 -8.10 -11.33 1.44
CA VAL A 61 -7.88 -12.75 1.20
C VAL A 61 -9.23 -13.46 1.28
N PRO A 62 -9.67 -14.15 0.22
CA PRO A 62 -10.93 -14.88 0.25
C PRO A 62 -10.82 -16.08 1.22
N ARG A 63 -11.93 -16.44 1.85
CA ARG A 63 -12.00 -17.64 2.70
C ARG A 63 -11.87 -18.91 1.87
N GLU A 64 -12.60 -18.97 0.76
CA GLU A 64 -12.49 -20.04 -0.23
C GLU A 64 -11.35 -19.73 -1.20
N GLY A 65 -10.62 -20.75 -1.65
CA GLY A 65 -9.49 -20.54 -2.57
C GLY A 65 -8.27 -19.82 -1.97
N ARG A 66 -8.25 -19.58 -0.64
CA ARG A 66 -7.15 -18.90 0.07
C ARG A 66 -5.77 -19.42 -0.34
N GLU A 67 -5.53 -20.72 -0.26
CA GLU A 67 -4.22 -21.31 -0.59
C GLU A 67 -3.82 -21.07 -2.05
N ALA A 68 -4.77 -21.16 -2.97
CA ALA A 68 -4.53 -20.88 -4.39
C ALA A 68 -4.17 -19.40 -4.59
N MET A 69 -4.89 -18.48 -3.93
CA MET A 69 -4.58 -17.04 -3.94
C MET A 69 -3.18 -16.75 -3.39
N LEU A 70 -2.84 -17.28 -2.21
CA LEU A 70 -1.53 -17.08 -1.59
C LEU A 70 -0.39 -17.68 -2.44
N THR A 71 -0.61 -18.85 -3.03
CA THR A 71 0.36 -19.46 -3.95
C THR A 71 0.59 -18.58 -5.18
N ARG A 72 -0.48 -17.98 -5.74
CA ARG A 72 -0.36 -17.04 -6.86
C ARG A 72 0.43 -15.79 -6.45
N MET A 73 0.15 -15.22 -5.28
CA MET A 73 0.91 -14.08 -4.76
C MET A 73 2.40 -14.40 -4.60
N LEU A 74 2.74 -15.53 -4.00
CA LEU A 74 4.13 -15.95 -3.80
C LEU A 74 4.87 -16.16 -5.13
N LYS A 75 4.18 -16.70 -6.14
CA LYS A 75 4.76 -16.82 -7.50
C LYS A 75 5.04 -15.45 -8.11
N ARG A 76 4.14 -14.47 -7.92
CA ARG A 76 4.32 -13.11 -8.43
C ARG A 76 5.53 -12.40 -7.82
N ASN A 77 5.81 -12.63 -6.54
CA ASN A 77 7.00 -12.10 -5.87
C ASN A 77 8.32 -12.50 -6.54
N LEU A 78 8.35 -13.55 -7.38
CA LEU A 78 9.56 -13.98 -8.03
C LEU A 78 10.00 -13.03 -9.16
N PHE A 79 9.10 -12.68 -10.09
CA PHE A 79 9.42 -11.87 -11.28
C PHE A 79 8.27 -11.00 -11.81
N GLU A 80 7.09 -11.02 -11.22
CA GLU A 80 5.86 -10.46 -11.82
C GLU A 80 5.33 -9.23 -11.07
N ILE A 81 6.19 -8.53 -10.34
CA ILE A 81 5.88 -7.23 -9.73
C ILE A 81 6.66 -6.15 -10.47
N ALA A 82 5.95 -5.17 -11.03
CA ALA A 82 6.57 -4.14 -11.87
C ALA A 82 7.37 -3.10 -11.06
N VAL A 83 7.01 -2.90 -9.79
CA VAL A 83 7.62 -1.88 -8.92
C VAL A 83 8.94 -2.43 -8.32
N PRO A 84 10.09 -1.80 -8.61
CA PRO A 84 11.38 -2.28 -8.10
C PRO A 84 11.42 -2.34 -6.57
N GLY A 85 11.84 -3.48 -6.03
CA GLY A 85 11.96 -3.68 -4.58
C GLY A 85 10.61 -3.77 -3.85
N ALA A 86 9.50 -3.86 -4.57
CA ALA A 86 8.20 -4.14 -3.98
C ALA A 86 7.96 -5.65 -3.83
N TRP A 87 7.10 -6.02 -2.88
CA TRP A 87 6.70 -7.39 -2.62
C TRP A 87 5.25 -7.46 -2.14
N LEU A 88 4.59 -8.57 -2.43
CA LEU A 88 3.30 -8.92 -1.86
C LEU A 88 3.47 -9.50 -0.46
N ALA A 89 2.68 -9.00 0.48
CA ALA A 89 2.62 -9.45 1.86
C ALA A 89 1.16 -9.66 2.30
N LEU A 90 1.01 -10.33 3.43
CA LEU A 90 -0.21 -10.31 4.22
C LEU A 90 -0.07 -9.28 5.34
N ASP A 91 -1.19 -8.67 5.73
CA ASP A 91 -1.27 -7.93 6.98
C ASP A 91 -1.11 -8.86 8.20
N SER A 92 -1.03 -8.28 9.40
CA SER A 92 -0.78 -9.03 10.65
C SER A 92 -1.84 -10.09 10.94
N ASP A 93 -3.08 -9.81 10.56
CA ASP A 93 -4.22 -10.68 10.82
C ASP A 93 -4.42 -11.70 9.67
N GLY A 94 -3.68 -11.55 8.57
CA GLY A 94 -3.70 -12.42 7.41
C GLY A 94 -4.98 -12.31 6.58
N GLU A 95 -5.72 -11.22 6.72
CA GLU A 95 -7.00 -10.95 6.04
C GLU A 95 -6.84 -10.06 4.81
N HIS A 96 -5.75 -9.30 4.71
CA HIS A 96 -5.52 -8.37 3.61
C HIS A 96 -4.21 -8.66 2.90
N ILE A 97 -4.23 -8.45 1.58
CA ILE A 97 -3.08 -8.51 0.72
C ILE A 97 -2.58 -7.09 0.52
N LEU A 98 -1.30 -6.90 0.83
CA LEU A 98 -0.61 -5.63 0.70
C LEU A 98 0.46 -5.74 -0.39
N LEU A 99 0.56 -4.72 -1.23
CA LEU A 99 1.74 -4.48 -2.04
C LEU A 99 2.63 -3.51 -1.28
N CYS A 100 3.75 -3.99 -0.78
CA CYS A 100 4.67 -3.25 0.05
C CYS A 100 5.89 -2.83 -0.76
N CYS A 101 6.43 -1.66 -0.48
CA CYS A 101 7.77 -1.28 -0.88
C CYS A 101 8.45 -0.50 0.25
N SER A 102 9.76 -0.34 0.13
CA SER A 102 10.50 0.41 1.15
C SER A 102 11.73 1.07 0.56
N ALA A 103 11.93 2.33 0.94
CA ALA A 103 13.03 3.16 0.47
C ALA A 103 13.95 3.52 1.63
N PRO A 104 15.28 3.64 1.42
CA PRO A 104 16.15 4.26 2.40
C PRO A 104 15.77 5.72 2.64
N THR A 105 16.13 6.27 3.80
CA THR A 105 15.82 7.66 4.17
C THR A 105 16.89 8.66 3.70
N GLN A 106 17.58 8.39 2.59
CA GLN A 106 18.56 9.34 2.07
C GLN A 106 17.83 10.43 1.27
N PRO A 107 18.31 11.68 1.23
CA PRO A 107 17.62 12.77 0.54
C PRO A 107 17.30 12.46 -0.94
N ALA A 108 18.23 11.84 -1.66
CA ALA A 108 18.03 11.46 -3.06
C ALA A 108 16.89 10.44 -3.26
N ASP A 109 16.63 9.58 -2.27
CA ASP A 109 15.54 8.60 -2.32
C ASP A 109 14.18 9.28 -2.07
N LEU A 110 14.16 10.32 -1.24
CA LEU A 110 12.95 11.08 -0.87
C LEU A 110 12.36 11.86 -2.05
N ASP A 111 13.22 12.39 -2.92
CA ASP A 111 12.76 13.10 -4.12
C ASP A 111 12.00 12.16 -5.09
N SER A 112 12.26 10.85 -5.03
CA SER A 112 11.58 9.83 -5.84
C SER A 112 10.30 9.26 -5.19
N LEU A 113 9.96 9.72 -3.98
CA LEU A 113 8.83 9.21 -3.21
C LEU A 113 7.49 9.39 -3.93
N PRO A 114 7.16 10.55 -4.55
CA PRO A 114 5.90 10.70 -5.30
C PRO A 114 5.78 9.73 -6.48
N ASP A 115 6.86 9.52 -7.23
CA ASP A 115 6.88 8.60 -8.36
C ASP A 115 6.73 7.14 -7.89
N THR A 116 7.41 6.80 -6.79
CA THR A 116 7.31 5.47 -6.18
C THR A 116 5.89 5.20 -5.67
N LEU A 117 5.26 6.19 -5.02
CA LEU A 117 3.89 6.12 -4.54
C LEU A 117 2.90 5.88 -5.69
N LEU A 118 3.03 6.65 -6.78
CA LEU A 118 2.18 6.48 -7.95
C LEU A 118 2.35 5.10 -8.61
N ALA A 119 3.60 4.65 -8.74
CA ALA A 119 3.90 3.32 -9.28
C ALA A 119 3.30 2.21 -8.40
N LEU A 120 3.39 2.35 -7.07
CA LEU A 120 2.84 1.39 -6.11
C LEU A 120 1.32 1.30 -6.20
N VAL A 121 0.63 2.44 -6.24
CA VAL A 121 -0.83 2.50 -6.36
C VAL A 121 -1.31 1.93 -7.69
N THR A 122 -0.62 2.26 -8.78
CA THR A 122 -0.93 1.75 -10.12
C THR A 122 -0.80 0.22 -10.15
N GLU A 123 0.30 -0.31 -9.64
CA GLU A 123 0.55 -1.75 -9.58
C GLU A 123 -0.44 -2.47 -8.67
N ALA A 124 -0.81 -1.87 -7.52
CA ALA A 124 -1.83 -2.43 -6.64
C ALA A 124 -3.19 -2.58 -7.34
N GLY A 125 -3.57 -1.58 -8.15
CA GLY A 125 -4.79 -1.64 -8.97
C GLY A 125 -4.76 -2.73 -10.04
N GLU A 126 -3.63 -2.91 -10.72
CA GLU A 126 -3.44 -3.98 -11.70
C GLU A 126 -3.43 -5.36 -11.05
N LEU A 127 -2.74 -5.52 -9.91
CA LEU A 127 -2.73 -6.76 -9.14
C LEU A 127 -4.13 -7.11 -8.64
N ARG A 128 -4.90 -6.14 -8.13
CA ARG A 128 -6.31 -6.32 -7.75
C ARG A 128 -7.11 -6.86 -8.94
N ARG A 129 -7.01 -6.25 -10.12
CA ARG A 129 -7.68 -6.74 -11.34
C ARG A 129 -7.28 -8.16 -11.73
N LEU A 130 -5.99 -8.49 -11.65
CA LEU A 130 -5.48 -9.80 -12.03
C LEU A 130 -5.86 -10.90 -11.03
N LEU A 131 -5.95 -10.56 -9.75
CA LEU A 131 -6.36 -11.50 -8.71
C LEU A 131 -7.88 -11.74 -8.75
N LEU A 132 -8.69 -10.71 -9.01
CA LEU A 132 -10.15 -10.81 -9.13
C LEU A 132 -10.62 -11.56 -10.39
N LYS A 133 -9.95 -11.41 -11.53
CA LYS A 133 -10.35 -12.04 -12.82
C LYS A 133 -10.37 -13.57 -12.81
N HIS A 134 -9.86 -14.21 -11.76
CA HIS A 134 -9.71 -15.66 -11.71
C HIS A 134 -10.76 -16.37 -10.84
N ASP A 135 -11.67 -15.62 -10.21
CA ASP A 135 -12.77 -16.18 -9.40
C ASP A 135 -14.05 -16.45 -10.22
N ASP A 136 -14.12 -15.99 -11.48
CA ASP A 136 -15.27 -16.16 -12.39
C ASP A 136 -15.49 -17.59 -12.92
N SER A 137 -14.80 -18.59 -12.34
CA SER A 137 -15.09 -20.01 -12.59
C SER A 137 -15.94 -20.67 -11.47
N GLY A 138 -16.47 -19.89 -10.52
CA GLY A 138 -17.36 -20.43 -9.49
C GLY A 138 -18.13 -19.38 -8.69
N ALA A 139 -19.40 -19.20 -9.06
CA ALA A 139 -20.51 -18.70 -8.26
C ALA A 139 -20.55 -17.20 -7.88
N ASP A 140 -21.41 -16.48 -8.62
CA ASP A 140 -22.18 -15.33 -8.15
C ASP A 140 -23.10 -15.74 -6.99
N THR A 141 -22.89 -15.16 -5.81
CA THR A 141 -24.01 -14.71 -4.97
C THR A 141 -23.57 -13.43 -4.27
N GLY A 142 -24.20 -12.32 -4.67
CA GLY A 142 -23.98 -11.01 -4.07
C GLY A 142 -24.07 -10.99 -2.54
N GLN A 143 -23.16 -10.23 -1.95
CA GLN A 143 -23.32 -9.72 -0.60
C GLN A 143 -22.59 -8.38 -0.45
N ASP A 144 -23.28 -7.46 0.21
CA ASP A 144 -22.85 -6.11 0.59
C ASP A 144 -21.33 -6.01 0.79
N ARG A 145 -20.67 -5.23 -0.06
CA ARG A 145 -19.34 -4.72 0.24
C ARG A 145 -19.52 -3.60 1.27
N PRO A 146 -19.14 -3.75 2.54
CA PRO A 146 -19.09 -2.60 3.43
C PRO A 146 -18.12 -1.58 2.84
N ALA A 147 -18.51 -0.30 2.89
CA ALA A 147 -17.61 0.79 2.56
C ALA A 147 -16.32 0.65 3.39
N PHE A 148 -15.18 0.77 2.71
CA PHE A 148 -13.88 0.69 3.36
C PHE A 148 -13.76 1.84 4.36
N ASP A 149 -13.61 1.51 5.64
CA ASP A 149 -13.46 2.47 6.73
C ASP A 149 -11.97 2.58 7.11
N ALA A 150 -11.29 3.60 6.59
CA ALA A 150 -9.88 3.87 6.87
C ALA A 150 -9.57 4.05 8.38
N SER A 151 -10.58 4.26 9.24
CA SER A 151 -10.41 4.35 10.70
C SER A 151 -10.20 3.00 11.40
N THR A 152 -10.34 1.88 10.67
CA THR A 152 -10.09 0.51 11.19
C THR A 152 -8.70 -0.03 10.86
N LEU A 153 -7.86 0.71 10.13
CA LEU A 153 -6.44 0.39 9.93
C LEU A 153 -5.65 0.68 11.21
N PHE A 154 -5.67 -0.28 12.13
CA PHE A 154 -4.77 -0.31 13.29
C PHE A 154 -3.47 -1.02 12.89
N PHE A 155 -2.38 -0.28 12.75
CA PHE A 155 -1.05 -0.86 12.86
C PHE A 155 -0.62 -0.83 14.33
N ARG A 156 -0.56 -2.01 14.96
CA ARG A 156 0.12 -2.20 16.25
C ARG A 156 1.60 -2.43 15.99
N GLY A 157 2.43 -1.51 16.47
CA GLY A 157 3.89 -1.63 16.56
C GLY A 157 4.49 -0.43 17.24
#